data_AF-A0A0E3YXB7-F1
#
_entry.id   AF-A0A0E3YXB7-F1
#
_cell.length_a   1.000
_cell.length_b   1.000
_cell.length_c   1.000
_cell.angle_alpha   90.00
_cell.angle_beta   90.00
_cell.angle_gamma   90.00
#
_symmetry.space_group_name_H-M   'P 1'
#
loop_
_entity.id
_entity.type
_entity.pdbx_description
1 polymer ?
#
loop_
_entity_poly.entity_id
_entity_poly.type
_entity_poly.pdbx_seq_one_letter_code
_entity_poly.pdbx_strand_id
1 'polypeptide(L)'
;MTGLNDFQARFCRQYAVEPERFATEVLKRSTSLRARLGLWLMGKLSDHYLQADYDFIYDIGTMTRYDEYEQVVKSYFAHPMNQNNVLRQRFLLRISTVRMRRLVREVMKPSTAA
;
A
#
# COMPACT_ATOMS: atom_id res chain seq x y z
N MET A 1 6.18 14.83 9.42
CA MET A 1 5.67 14.59 10.78
C MET A 1 4.35 13.85 10.64
N THR A 2 4.37 12.53 10.79
CA THR A 2 3.17 11.68 10.81
C THR A 2 2.41 11.90 12.13
N GLY A 3 1.09 12.07 12.04
CA GLY A 3 0.26 12.32 13.20
C GLY A 3 0.02 11.02 13.97
N LEU A 4 -0.11 11.08 15.29
CA LEU A 4 -0.37 9.89 16.14
C LEU A 4 -1.63 9.08 15.76
N ASN A 5 -2.46 9.61 14.86
CA ASN A 5 -3.74 9.06 14.43
C ASN A 5 -3.79 8.65 12.96
N ASP A 6 -2.70 8.80 12.18
CA ASP A 6 -2.68 8.39 10.78
C ASP A 6 -2.58 6.86 10.63
N PHE A 7 -2.78 6.38 9.40
CA PHE A 7 -2.79 4.94 9.11
C PHE A 7 -1.48 4.27 9.46
N GLN A 8 -0.36 4.91 9.18
CA GLN A 8 0.95 4.36 9.48
C GLN A 8 1.10 4.12 10.99
N ALA A 9 0.80 5.12 11.82
CA ALA A 9 0.87 5.00 13.27
C ALA A 9 -0.03 3.88 13.81
N ARG A 10 -1.27 3.78 13.30
CA ARG A 10 -2.23 2.73 13.69
C ARG A 10 -1.76 1.34 13.25
N PHE A 11 -1.30 1.21 12.01
CA PHE A 11 -0.81 -0.05 11.46
C PHE A 11 0.39 -0.57 12.25
N CYS A 12 1.39 0.29 12.49
CA CYS A 12 2.59 -0.06 13.23
C CYS A 12 2.26 -0.52 14.65
N ARG A 13 1.34 0.18 15.34
CA ARG A 13 0.87 -0.21 16.66
C ARG A 13 0.12 -1.55 16.64
N GLN A 14 -0.83 -1.72 15.72
CA GLN A 14 -1.67 -2.91 15.66
C GLN A 14 -0.89 -4.19 15.34
N TYR A 15 0.12 -4.10 14.47
CA TYR A 15 0.89 -5.27 14.03
C TYR A 15 2.28 -5.37 14.66
N ALA A 16 2.61 -4.51 15.64
CA ALA A 16 3.94 -4.44 16.24
C ALA A 16 5.07 -4.35 15.20
N VAL A 17 4.91 -3.44 14.23
CA VAL A 17 5.86 -3.23 13.12
C VAL A 17 6.58 -1.90 13.33
N GLU A 18 7.92 -1.93 13.27
CA GLU A 18 8.73 -0.72 13.28
C GLU A 18 8.36 0.23 12.13
N PRO A 19 8.30 1.56 12.35
CA PRO A 19 7.92 2.53 11.31
C PRO A 19 8.71 2.39 10.01
N GLU A 20 10.00 2.03 10.10
CA GLU A 20 10.90 1.81 8.97
C GLU A 20 10.50 0.61 8.09
N ARG A 21 9.78 -0.36 8.66
CA ARG A 21 9.30 -1.57 7.97
C ARG A 21 7.88 -1.45 7.46
N PHE A 22 7.21 -0.33 7.76
CA PHE A 22 5.82 -0.08 7.38
C PHE A 22 5.56 -0.39 5.90
N ALA A 23 6.32 0.25 5.00
CA ALA A 23 6.08 0.14 3.58
C ALA A 23 6.23 -1.30 3.08
N THR A 24 7.28 -2.00 3.52
CA THR A 24 7.55 -3.40 3.17
C THR A 24 6.43 -4.33 3.65
N GLU A 25 5.95 -4.16 4.88
CA GLU A 25 4.89 -5.02 5.43
C GLU A 25 3.52 -4.75 4.79
N VAL A 26 3.20 -3.48 4.52
CA VAL A 26 1.97 -3.12 3.78
C VAL A 26 2.02 -3.69 2.36
N LEU A 27 3.15 -3.54 1.66
CA LEU A 27 3.35 -4.10 0.33
C LEU A 27 3.12 -5.62 0.34
N LYS A 28 3.72 -6.33 1.29
CA LYS A 28 3.59 -7.80 1.43
C LYS A 28 2.15 -8.26 1.67
N ARG A 29 1.38 -7.52 2.48
CA ARG A 29 -0.03 -7.86 2.82
C ARG A 29 -0.99 -7.52 1.68
N SER A 30 -0.70 -6.46 0.95
CA SER A 30 -1.53 -5.93 -0.14
C SER A 30 -1.20 -6.52 -1.53
N THR A 31 -0.08 -7.22 -1.68
CA THR A 31 0.29 -7.96 -2.90
C THR A 31 -0.10 -9.44 -2.83
N SER A 32 -0.46 -10.02 -3.99
CA SER A 32 -0.74 -11.45 -4.09
C SER A 32 0.54 -12.28 -3.94
N LEU A 33 0.43 -13.55 -3.52
CA LEU A 33 1.60 -14.43 -3.40
C LEU A 33 2.34 -14.60 -4.74
N ARG A 34 1.58 -14.70 -5.84
CA ARG A 34 2.14 -14.76 -7.20
C ARG A 34 2.88 -13.48 -7.56
N ALA A 35 2.32 -12.32 -7.21
CA ALA A 35 2.98 -11.04 -7.44
C ALA A 35 4.27 -10.90 -6.62
N ARG A 36 4.27 -11.35 -5.36
CA ARG A 36 5.48 -11.36 -4.51
C ARG A 36 6.61 -12.18 -5.11
N LEU A 37 6.30 -13.36 -5.64
CA LEU A 37 7.29 -14.19 -6.33
C LEU A 37 7.80 -13.53 -7.61
N GLY A 38 6.91 -12.93 -8.41
CA GLY A 38 7.32 -12.18 -9.60
C GLY A 38 8.21 -10.99 -9.28
N LEU A 39 7.90 -10.23 -8.23
CA LEU A 39 8.72 -9.10 -7.77
C LEU A 39 10.11 -9.56 -7.31
N TRP A 40 10.17 -10.68 -6.58
CA TRP A 40 11.45 -11.26 -6.16
C TRP A 40 12.33 -11.65 -7.36
N LEU A 41 11.74 -12.22 -8.42
CA LEU A 41 12.44 -12.58 -9.65
C LEU A 41 12.91 -11.37 -10.46
N MET A 42 12.30 -10.19 -10.31
CA MET A 42 12.71 -8.97 -11.04
C MET A 42 13.94 -8.27 -10.44
N GLY A 43 14.43 -8.67 -9.27
CA GLY A 43 15.66 -8.14 -8.67
C GLY A 43 15.68 -6.60 -8.60
N LYS A 44 16.78 -5.97 -9.05
CA LYS A 44 16.96 -4.50 -9.00
C LYS A 44 16.07 -3.70 -9.96
N LEU A 45 15.40 -4.33 -10.93
CA LEU A 45 14.39 -3.64 -11.75
C LEU A 45 13.11 -3.33 -10.94
N SER A 46 12.94 -3.94 -9.77
CA SER A 46 11.74 -3.78 -8.95
C SER A 46 11.60 -2.39 -8.33
N ASP A 47 12.67 -1.68 -8.00
CA ASP A 47 12.56 -0.41 -7.27
C ASP A 47 11.87 0.69 -8.09
N HIS A 48 12.29 0.89 -9.35
CA HIS A 48 11.61 1.82 -10.25
C HIS A 48 10.23 1.30 -10.66
N TYR A 49 10.09 -0.01 -10.83
CA TYR A 49 8.80 -0.61 -11.14
C TYR A 49 7.78 -0.35 -10.03
N LEU A 50 8.18 -0.51 -8.76
CA LEU A 50 7.34 -0.40 -7.55
C LEU A 50 7.15 1.03 -7.06
N GLN A 51 7.76 2.04 -7.70
CA GLN A 51 7.66 3.43 -7.26
C GLN A 51 6.21 3.87 -7.02
N ALA A 52 5.32 3.60 -7.98
CA ALA A 52 3.89 3.93 -7.84
C ALA A 52 3.20 3.19 -6.67
N ASP A 53 3.68 1.99 -6.32
CA ASP A 53 3.17 1.22 -5.19
C ASP A 53 3.66 1.82 -3.86
N TYR A 54 4.90 2.28 -3.79
CA TYR A 54 5.44 2.99 -2.62
C TYR A 54 4.77 4.34 -2.41
N ASP A 55 4.57 5.11 -3.47
CA ASP A 55 3.86 6.40 -3.40
C ASP A 55 2.42 6.18 -2.91
N PHE A 56 1.74 5.15 -3.42
CA PHE A 56 0.42 4.77 -2.93
C PHE A 56 0.43 4.36 -1.46
N ILE A 57 1.42 3.59 -1.00
CA ILE A 57 1.53 3.22 0.41
C ILE A 57 1.80 4.45 1.28
N TYR A 58 2.59 5.40 0.81
CA TYR A 58 2.88 6.64 1.52
C TYR A 58 1.62 7.49 1.67
N ASP A 59 0.88 7.71 0.58
CA ASP A 59 -0.39 8.44 0.60
C ASP A 59 -1.39 7.79 1.57
N ILE A 60 -1.53 6.46 1.49
CA ILE A 60 -2.36 5.69 2.44
C ILE A 60 -1.85 5.87 3.87
N GLY A 61 -0.53 5.85 4.09
CA GLY A 61 0.11 6.02 5.39
C GLY A 61 -0.27 7.31 6.10
N THR A 62 -0.44 8.38 5.34
CA THR A 62 -0.82 9.71 5.86
C THR A 62 -2.32 9.88 6.11
N MET A 63 -3.16 8.93 5.66
CA MET A 63 -4.61 9.04 5.81
C MET A 63 -5.01 9.05 7.28
N THR A 64 -5.92 9.97 7.62
CA THR A 64 -6.49 10.06 8.98
C THR A 64 -7.89 9.48 9.07
N ARG A 65 -8.61 9.46 7.95
CA ARG A 65 -9.98 8.96 7.83
C ARG A 65 -10.10 7.94 6.71
N TYR A 66 -11.06 7.01 6.86
CA TYR A 66 -11.31 5.96 5.88
C TYR A 66 -11.82 6.49 4.53
N ASP A 67 -12.57 7.58 4.52
CA ASP A 67 -13.19 8.12 3.31
C ASP A 67 -12.18 8.77 2.34
N GLU A 68 -10.99 9.12 2.82
CA GLU A 68 -9.85 9.55 1.98
C GLU A 68 -9.39 8.42 1.03
N TYR A 69 -9.70 7.15 1.35
CA TYR A 69 -9.22 5.98 0.60
C TYR A 69 -9.56 6.02 -0.89
N GLU A 70 -10.80 6.39 -1.23
CA GLU A 70 -11.24 6.38 -2.63
C GLU A 70 -10.52 7.46 -3.46
N GLN A 71 -10.15 8.58 -2.85
CA GLN A 71 -9.36 9.62 -3.50
C GLN A 71 -7.93 9.12 -3.76
N VAL A 72 -7.30 8.51 -2.76
CA VAL A 72 -5.93 7.97 -2.88
C VAL A 72 -5.87 6.86 -3.94
N VAL A 73 -6.89 5.98 -4.00
CA VAL A 73 -6.99 4.96 -5.05
C VAL A 73 -7.11 5.56 -6.45
N LYS A 74 -7.91 6.63 -6.62
CA LYS A 74 -8.02 7.33 -7.90
C LYS A 74 -6.67 7.90 -8.33
N SER A 75 -5.95 8.55 -7.41
CA SER A 75 -4.60 9.07 -7.65
C SER A 75 -3.62 7.97 -8.05
N TYR A 76 -3.66 6.82 -7.37
CA TYR A 76 -2.83 5.66 -7.74
C TYR A 76 -3.09 5.18 -9.16
N PHE A 77 -4.35 5.04 -9.59
CA PHE A 77 -4.65 4.66 -10.97
C PHE A 77 -4.28 5.74 -12.00
N ALA A 78 -4.29 7.01 -11.61
CA ALA A 78 -3.85 8.13 -12.45
C ALA A 78 -2.31 8.26 -12.54
N HIS A 79 -1.56 7.53 -11.71
CA HIS A 79 -0.10 7.62 -11.69
C HIS A 79 0.50 7.28 -13.08
N PRO A 80 1.46 8.06 -13.62
CA PRO A 80 2.02 7.84 -14.95
C PRO A 80 2.56 6.42 -15.17
N MET A 81 3.17 5.82 -14.15
CA MET A 81 3.63 4.43 -14.21
C MET A 81 2.49 3.41 -14.31
N ASN A 82 1.29 3.70 -13.81
CA ASN A 82 0.15 2.81 -13.96
C ASN A 82 -0.59 3.02 -15.30
N GLN A 83 -0.51 4.21 -15.89
CA GLN A 83 -1.12 4.51 -17.18
C GLN A 83 -0.26 4.10 -18.37
N ASN A 84 1.05 4.35 -18.32
CA ASN A 84 1.93 4.29 -19.50
C ASN A 84 2.88 3.08 -19.51
N ASN A 85 2.87 2.23 -18.48
CA ASN A 85 3.77 1.08 -18.39
C ASN A 85 3.08 -0.23 -18.81
N VAL A 86 3.41 -0.70 -20.03
CA VAL A 86 2.90 -1.94 -20.63
C VAL A 86 3.19 -3.16 -19.75
N LEU A 87 4.32 -3.19 -19.04
CA LEU A 87 4.66 -4.30 -18.13
C LEU A 87 3.73 -4.32 -16.91
N ARG A 88 3.35 -3.17 -16.37
CA ARG A 88 2.37 -3.09 -15.25
C ARG A 88 0.97 -3.49 -15.68
N GLN A 89 0.59 -3.18 -16.92
CA GLN A 89 -0.69 -3.61 -17.49
C GLN A 89 -0.74 -5.13 -17.74
N ARG A 90 0.39 -5.74 -18.16
CA ARG A 90 0.43 -7.15 -18.58
C ARG A 90 0.77 -8.13 -17.45
N PHE A 91 1.70 -7.79 -16.56
CA PHE A 91 2.22 -8.72 -15.54
C PHE A 91 1.52 -8.62 -14.19
N LEU A 92 0.69 -7.59 -13.96
CA LEU A 92 -0.12 -7.41 -12.74
C LEU A 92 0.67 -7.57 -11.41
N LEU A 93 1.97 -7.29 -11.42
CA LEU A 93 2.85 -7.36 -10.23
C LEU A 93 2.70 -6.12 -9.34
N ARG A 94 1.45 -5.70 -9.09
CA ARG A 94 1.11 -4.45 -8.39
C ARG A 94 0.33 -4.70 -7.11
N ILE A 95 0.19 -3.68 -6.28
CA ILE A 95 -0.70 -3.71 -5.12
C ILE A 95 -2.14 -4.00 -5.58
N SER A 96 -2.81 -4.91 -4.86
CA SER A 96 -4.24 -5.12 -5.03
C SER A 96 -4.99 -4.08 -4.20
N THR A 97 -5.69 -3.15 -4.86
CA THR A 97 -6.55 -2.17 -4.18
C THR A 97 -7.63 -2.85 -3.34
N VAL A 98 -8.13 -4.02 -3.75
CA VAL A 98 -9.08 -4.79 -2.93
C VAL A 98 -8.45 -5.26 -1.62
N ARG A 99 -7.21 -5.79 -1.65
CA ARG A 99 -6.50 -6.21 -0.43
C ARG A 99 -6.10 -5.01 0.43
N MET A 100 -5.65 -3.93 -0.21
CA MET A 100 -5.34 -2.68 0.48
C MET A 100 -6.60 -2.12 1.17
N ARG A 101 -7.75 -2.07 0.50
CA ARG A 101 -9.02 -1.61 1.10
C ARG A 101 -9.40 -2.42 2.34
N ARG A 102 -9.18 -3.75 2.30
CA ARG A 102 -9.43 -4.63 3.46
C ARG A 102 -8.49 -4.29 4.62
N LEU A 103 -7.20 -4.12 4.33
CA LEU A 103 -6.20 -3.74 5.32
C LEU A 103 -6.48 -2.37 5.94
N VAL A 104 -6.78 -1.37 5.10
CA VAL A 104 -7.17 -0.03 5.53
C VAL A 104 -8.40 -0.08 6.43
N ARG A 105 -9.43 -0.83 6.03
CA ARG A 105 -10.64 -1.00 6.83
C ARG A 105 -10.35 -1.69 8.18
N GLU A 106 -9.46 -2.67 8.22
CA GLU A 106 -9.09 -3.37 9.45
C GLU A 106 -8.42 -2.44 10.47
N VAL A 107 -7.50 -1.60 10.00
CA VAL A 107 -6.71 -0.69 10.85
C VAL A 107 -7.46 0.59 11.21
N MET A 108 -8.31 1.09 10.31
CA MET A 108 -9.05 2.34 10.50
C MET A 108 -10.38 2.17 11.22
N LYS A 109 -10.88 0.93 11.36
CA LYS A 109 -12.05 0.69 12.19
C LYS A 109 -11.78 1.21 13.60
N PRO A 110 -12.71 1.99 14.19
CA PRO A 110 -12.62 2.31 15.60
C PRO A 110 -12.56 0.98 16.35
N SER A 111 -11.52 0.79 17.16
CA SER A 111 -11.47 -0.35 18.07
C SER A 111 -12.67 -0.19 18.98
N THR A 112 -13.72 -0.98 18.77
CA THR A 112 -14.77 -1.17 19.76
C THR A 112 -14.09 -1.84 20.94
N ALA A 113 -13.49 -1.04 21.82
CA ALA A 113 -13.13 -1.46 23.15
C ALA A 113 -14.46 -1.84 23.83
N ALA A 114 -14.67 -3.15 23.96
CA ALA A 114 -15.62 -3.73 24.89
C ALA A 114 -14.93 -3.86 26.25
#